data_AF-A0A072V3D2-F1
#
_entry.id   AF-A0A072V3D2-F1
#
_cell.length_a   1.000
_cell.length_b   1.000
_cell.length_c   1.000
_cell.angle_alpha   90.00
_cell.angle_beta   90.00
_cell.angle_gamma   90.00
#
_symmetry.space_group_name_H-M   'P 1'
#
loop_
_entity.id
_entity.type
_entity.pdbx_description
1 polymer ?
#
loop_
_entity_poly.entity_id
_entity_poly.type
_entity_poly.pdbx_seq_one_letter_code
_entity_poly.pdbx_strand_id
1 'polypeptide(L)'
;MRDFFTDDDKNKFQELLKGNAFYRIRVPSNVLNPTGKQYIVSSVKAQCLPGHGLEEHFVIHMEGVNILAVNYGAPHGACPNPRQLKLPAKTCQDSFD
;
A
#
# COMPACT_ATOMS: atom_id res chain seq x y z
N MET A 1 -15.67 -3.58 8.05
CA MET A 1 -15.36 -2.15 8.22
C MET A 1 -14.17 -1.86 7.33
N ARG A 2 -14.20 -0.84 6.46
CA ARG A 2 -12.97 -0.34 5.83
C ARG A 2 -12.45 0.78 6.73
N ASP A 3 -11.24 0.63 7.22
CA ASP A 3 -10.61 1.67 8.02
C ASP A 3 -10.08 2.74 7.06
N PHE A 4 -10.50 3.98 7.29
CA PHE A 4 -10.04 5.12 6.52
C PHE A 4 -8.70 5.61 7.07
N PHE A 5 -7.84 6.13 6.20
CA PHE A 5 -6.62 6.81 6.65
C PHE A 5 -6.99 7.97 7.56
N THR A 6 -6.42 7.94 8.77
CA THR A 6 -6.45 9.08 9.67
C THR A 6 -5.63 10.23 9.09
N ASP A 7 -5.77 11.43 9.63
CA ASP A 7 -4.95 12.57 9.17
C ASP A 7 -3.46 12.35 9.44
N ASP A 8 -3.11 11.62 10.50
CA ASP A 8 -1.74 11.20 10.77
C ASP A 8 -1.21 10.22 9.70
N ASP A 9 -2.03 9.26 9.27
CA ASP A 9 -1.67 8.34 8.18
C ASP A 9 -1.44 9.09 6.86
N LYS A 10 -2.31 10.07 6.55
CA LYS A 10 -2.17 10.93 5.37
C LYS A 10 -0.86 11.71 5.42
N ASN A 11 -0.52 12.31 6.57
CA ASN A 11 0.72 13.07 6.73
C ASN A 11 1.95 12.17 6.56
N LYS A 12 1.97 11.00 7.19
CA LYS A 12 3.05 10.01 7.02
C LYS A 12 3.20 9.57 5.57
N PHE A 13 2.09 9.33 4.89
CA PHE A 13 2.11 8.95 3.48
C PHE A 13 2.66 10.08 2.59
N GLN A 14 2.28 11.33 2.84
CA GLN A 14 2.85 12.49 2.12
C GLN A 14 4.37 12.60 2.30
N GLU A 15 4.89 12.33 3.50
CA GLU A 15 6.34 12.33 3.72
C GLU A 15 7.04 11.23 2.91
N LEU A 16 6.42 10.06 2.75
CA LEU A 16 6.94 9.02 1.87
C LEU A 16 6.97 9.45 0.40
N LEU A 17 5.95 10.18 -0.07
CA LEU A 17 5.90 10.70 -1.43
C LEU A 17 6.99 11.74 -1.68
N LYS A 18 7.15 12.71 -0.77
CA LYS A 18 8.17 13.78 -0.84
C LYS A 18 9.59 13.21 -0.79
N GLY A 19 9.83 12.23 0.08
CA GLY A 19 11.13 11.60 0.25
C GLY A 19 11.50 10.54 -0.80
N ASN A 20 10.64 10.31 -1.81
CA ASN A 20 10.79 9.18 -2.75
C ASN A 20 11.03 7.84 -2.01
N ALA A 21 10.38 7.67 -0.86
CA ALA A 21 10.57 6.52 0.01
C ALA A 21 9.71 5.33 -0.44
N PHE A 22 9.92 4.18 0.19
CA PHE A 22 9.14 2.99 -0.06
C PHE A 22 7.97 2.90 0.92
N TYR A 23 6.78 2.63 0.39
CA TYR A 23 5.67 2.11 1.17
C TYR A 23 5.84 0.60 1.34
N ARG A 24 5.70 0.11 2.57
CA ARG A 24 6.00 -1.28 2.94
C ARG A 24 4.78 -1.90 3.59
N ILE A 25 4.42 -3.09 3.14
CA ILE A 25 3.39 -3.90 3.79
C ILE A 25 4.04 -5.12 4.45
N ARG A 26 3.43 -5.59 5.53
CA ARG A 26 3.84 -6.81 6.23
C ARG A 26 2.62 -7.69 6.39
N VAL A 27 2.76 -8.97 6.06
CA VAL A 27 1.73 -9.99 6.31
C VAL A 27 2.33 -11.11 7.15
N PRO A 28 1.55 -11.78 8.02
CA PRO A 28 2.05 -12.94 8.74
C PRO A 28 2.50 -14.03 7.76
N SER A 29 3.55 -14.78 8.09
CA SER A 29 3.98 -15.93 7.27
C SER A 29 3.03 -17.13 7.37
N ASN A 30 2.16 -17.15 8.38
CA ASN A 30 1.16 -18.19 8.57
C ASN A 30 -0.18 -17.57 8.98
N VAL A 31 -1.25 -17.94 8.28
CA VAL A 31 -2.58 -17.33 8.50
C VAL A 31 -3.28 -17.83 9.76
N LEU A 32 -2.97 -19.04 10.24
CA LEU A 32 -3.56 -19.62 11.46
C LEU A 32 -2.76 -19.26 12.72
N ASN A 33 -1.46 -19.02 12.58
CA ASN A 33 -0.57 -18.62 13.67
C ASN A 33 0.07 -17.25 13.39
N PRO A 34 -0.72 -16.15 13.36
CA PRO A 34 -0.22 -14.82 13.03
C PRO A 34 0.67 -14.22 14.14
N THR A 35 0.73 -14.84 15.33
CA THR A 35 1.60 -14.45 16.44
C THR A 35 3.04 -14.94 16.28
N GLY A 36 3.30 -15.85 15.34
CA GLY A 36 4.66 -16.15 14.91
C GLY A 36 5.29 -14.87 14.37
N LYS A 37 6.37 -14.38 14.98
CA LYS A 37 7.06 -13.12 14.63
C LYS A 37 7.66 -13.08 13.21
N GLN A 38 7.30 -14.03 12.35
CA GLN A 38 7.74 -14.14 10.99
C GLN A 38 6.73 -13.47 10.07
N TYR A 39 7.21 -12.43 9.38
CA TYR A 39 6.43 -11.67 8.42
C TYR A 39 7.05 -11.78 7.04
N ILE A 40 6.19 -11.87 6.03
CA ILE A 40 6.57 -11.63 4.65
C ILE A 40 6.35 -10.15 4.36
N VAL A 41 7.36 -9.50 3.78
CA VAL A 41 7.37 -8.06 3.53
C VAL A 41 7.43 -7.78 2.04
N SER A 42 6.53 -6.93 1.56
CA SER A 42 6.59 -6.36 0.21
C SER A 42 6.78 -4.86 0.31
N SER A 43 7.44 -4.26 -0.68
CA SER A 43 7.73 -2.83 -0.70
C SER A 43 7.64 -2.27 -2.12
N VAL A 44 7.05 -1.08 -2.25
CA VAL A 44 6.91 -0.36 -3.51
C VAL A 44 7.26 1.10 -3.27
N LYS A 45 7.79 1.81 -4.27
CA LYS A 45 7.97 3.26 -4.13
C LYS A 45 6.61 3.89 -3.90
N ALA A 46 6.49 4.75 -2.87
CA ALA A 46 5.22 5.36 -2.50
C ALA A 46 4.63 6.15 -3.67
N GLN A 47 5.49 6.77 -4.49
CA GLN A 47 5.10 7.48 -5.71
C GLN A 47 4.43 6.58 -6.75
N CYS A 48 4.55 5.25 -6.67
CA CYS A 48 3.81 4.32 -7.53
C CYS A 48 2.33 4.18 -7.17
N LEU A 49 1.94 4.47 -5.93
CA LEU A 49 0.61 4.22 -5.40
C LEU A 49 -0.46 5.31 -5.66
N PRO A 50 -0.16 6.62 -5.70
CA PRO A 50 -1.18 7.65 -5.92
C PRO A 50 -1.67 7.64 -7.38
N GLY A 51 -2.69 6.82 -7.65
CA GLY A 51 -3.57 6.88 -8.82
C GLY A 51 -4.93 7.51 -8.47
N HIS A 52 -5.96 7.25 -9.27
CA HIS A 52 -7.36 7.66 -9.02
C HIS A 52 -7.96 6.91 -7.81
N GLY A 53 -7.48 7.22 -6.60
CA GLY A 53 -8.01 6.69 -5.34
C GLY A 53 -7.25 5.51 -4.74
N LEU A 54 -5.90 5.50 -4.83
CA LEU A 54 -5.04 4.42 -4.31
C LEU A 54 -5.48 3.06 -4.86
N GLU A 55 -5.36 2.87 -6.18
CA GLU A 55 -5.58 1.56 -6.79
C GLU A 55 -4.41 0.65 -6.42
N GLU A 56 -4.58 -0.09 -5.33
CA GLU A 56 -3.62 -1.05 -4.81
C GLU A 56 -3.88 -2.42 -5.41
N HIS A 57 -2.80 -3.15 -5.74
CA HIS A 57 -2.87 -4.52 -6.19
C HIS A 57 -1.94 -5.38 -5.31
N PHE A 58 -2.50 -6.42 -4.69
CA PHE A 58 -1.78 -7.37 -3.87
C PHE A 58 -1.97 -8.78 -4.40
N VAL A 59 -0.86 -9.49 -4.61
CA VAL A 59 -0.83 -10.90 -4.97
C VAL A 59 -0.15 -11.66 -3.84
N ILE A 60 -0.83 -12.65 -3.27
CA ILE A 60 -0.33 -13.48 -2.19
C ILE A 60 -0.07 -14.87 -2.74
N HIS A 61 1.17 -15.35 -2.63
CA HIS A 61 1.55 -16.70 -3.01
C HIS A 61 1.54 -17.57 -1.76
N MET A 62 0.75 -18.64 -1.76
CA MET A 62 0.49 -19.47 -0.59
C MET A 62 0.65 -20.95 -0.89
N GLU A 63 1.09 -21.70 0.13
CA GLU A 63 1.04 -23.16 0.16
C GLU A 63 0.36 -23.59 1.47
N GLY A 64 -0.86 -24.13 1.34
CA GLY A 64 -1.72 -24.40 2.49
C GLY A 64 -1.98 -23.14 3.32
N VAL A 65 -1.53 -23.14 4.57
CA VAL A 65 -1.70 -22.03 5.53
C VAL A 65 -0.48 -21.11 5.60
N ASN A 66 0.58 -21.42 4.86
CA ASN A 66 1.81 -20.64 4.83
C ASN A 66 1.79 -19.66 3.66
N ILE A 67 2.14 -18.42 3.93
CA ILE A 67 2.37 -17.39 2.92
C ILE A 67 3.86 -17.44 2.55
N LEU A 68 4.13 -17.68 1.27
CA LEU A 68 5.49 -17.82 0.74
C LEU A 68 6.02 -16.49 0.22
N ALA A 69 5.16 -15.69 -0.43
CA ALA A 69 5.53 -14.39 -0.99
C ALA A 69 4.32 -13.46 -1.08
N VAL A 70 4.59 -12.16 -1.10
CA VAL A 70 3.59 -11.14 -1.43
C VAL A 70 4.19 -10.17 -2.43
N ASN A 71 3.43 -9.85 -3.47
CA ASN A 71 3.72 -8.75 -4.38
C ASN A 71 2.69 -7.66 -4.14
N TYR A 72 3.16 -6.46 -3.83
CA TYR A 72 2.31 -5.28 -3.61
C TYR A 72 2.79 -4.13 -4.49
N GLY A 73 1.87 -3.51 -5.21
CA GLY A 73 2.17 -2.38 -6.08
C GLY A 73 0.94 -1.87 -6.84
N ALA A 74 1.18 -1.03 -7.83
CA ALA A 74 0.12 -0.50 -8.68
C ALA A 74 -0.32 -1.56 -9.73
N PRO A 75 -1.63 -1.63 -10.07
CA PRO A 75 -2.19 -2.67 -10.94
C PRO A 75 -1.60 -2.70 -12.35
N HIS A 76 -1.13 -1.57 -12.86
CA HIS A 76 -0.60 -1.47 -14.22
C HIS A 76 0.91 -1.73 -14.33
N GLY A 77 1.59 -2.12 -13.24
CA GLY A 77 3.00 -2.55 -13.21
C GLY A 77 4.05 -1.48 -13.57
N ALA A 78 3.64 -0.44 -14.30
CA ALA A 78 4.47 0.68 -14.68
C ALA A 78 4.49 1.67 -13.52
N CYS A 79 5.66 1.79 -12.89
CA CYS A 79 6.02 2.94 -12.07
C CYS A 79 6.88 3.88 -12.93
N PRO A 80 6.31 4.56 -13.96
CA PRO A 80 7.10 5.34 -14.89
C PRO A 80 7.77 6.51 -14.17
N ASN A 81 8.99 6.81 -14.58
CA ASN A 81 9.81 7.93 -14.13
C ASN A 81 10.13 8.82 -15.34
N PRO A 82 9.95 10.15 -15.31
CA PRO A 82 9.43 10.98 -14.21
C PRO A 82 7.90 11.05 -14.17
N ARG A 83 7.32 11.02 -12.96
CA ARG A 83 5.90 11.31 -12.76
C ARG A 83 5.70 12.68 -12.14
N GLN A 84 4.70 13.40 -12.65
CA GLN A 84 4.16 14.55 -11.95
C GLN A 84 3.50 14.06 -10.65
N LEU A 85 3.91 14.65 -9.52
CA LEU A 85 3.36 14.37 -8.20
C LEU A 85 1.89 14.82 -8.16
N LYS A 86 0.97 13.96 -8.60
CA LYS A 86 -0.46 14.21 -8.46
C LYS A 86 -0.88 13.77 -7.08
N LEU A 87 -1.26 14.73 -6.24
CA LEU A 87 -2.00 14.44 -5.01
C LEU A 87 -3.34 13.80 -5.42
N PRO A 88 -3.82 12.76 -4.71
CA PRO A 88 -5.07 12.11 -5.05
C PRO A 88 -6.20 13.13 -5.02
N ALA A 89 -6.85 13.37 -6.17
CA ALA A 89 -7.94 14.34 -6.31
C ALA A 89 -9.26 13.88 -5.63
N LYS A 90 -9.30 12.64 -5.12
CA LYS A 90 -10.43 12.08 -4.37
C LYS A 90 -9.90 11.26 -3.20
N THR A 91 -9.68 11.90 -2.06
CA THR A 91 -10.13 11.28 -0.80
C THR A 91 -11.64 11.41 -0.79
N CYS A 92 -12.40 10.42 -0.29
CA CYS A 92 -13.85 10.54 -0.12
C CYS A 92 -14.16 11.66 0.88
N GLN A 93 -14.18 12.89 0.37
CA GLN A 93 -14.66 14.10 0.99
C GLN A 93 -16.04 14.33 0.36
N ASP A 94 -17.01 13.52 0.76
CA ASP A 94 -18.40 13.93 0.59
C ASP A 94 -18.64 14.98 1.69
N SER A 95 -18.44 16.23 1.31
CA SER A 95 -18.98 17.39 2.00
C SER A 95 -20.48 17.21 2.17
N PHE A 96 -20.98 17.28 3.40
CA PHE A 96 -22.38 17.53 3.68
C PHE A 96 -22.49 18.97 4.21
N ASP A 97 -23.15 19.81 3.41
CA ASP A 97 -24.17 20.74 3.92
C ASP A 97 -25.29 19.92 4.59
#